data_AF-A0A2M6X290-F1
#
_entry.id   AF-A0A2M6X290-F1
#
_cell.length_a   1.000
_cell.length_b   1.000
_cell.length_c   1.000
_cell.angle_alpha   90.00
_cell.angle_beta   90.00
_cell.angle_gamma   90.00
#
_symmetry.space_group_name_H-M   'P 1'
#
loop_
_entity.id
_entity.type
_entity.pdbx_description
1 polymer ?
#
loop_
_entity_poly.entity_id
_entity_poly.type
_entity_poly.pdbx_seq_one_letter_code
_entity_poly.pdbx_strand_id
1 'polypeptide(L)'
;MKNKPFEKLISIQTRQRDVKRAEFSDANHKVELLNRKAFDLKKNLDRSYSDRSKGSEGSFAPNLLLLHSDFDEGQKVRINRQNKTIKAASEEVMRLKEELIEEQKVLKSYEILQARRIEAWKRKMAKKETKRLDEVASAQFIKKVEDEH
;
A
#
# COMPACT_ATOMS: atom_id res chain seq x y z
N MET A 1 -23.51 -14.41 20.24
CA MET A 1 -23.16 -15.17 19.02
C MET A 1 -21.70 -14.92 18.71
N LYS A 2 -20.89 -15.97 18.59
CA LYS A 2 -19.48 -15.86 18.17
C LYS A 2 -19.46 -15.51 16.68
N ASN A 3 -19.10 -14.27 16.31
CA ASN A 3 -19.04 -13.76 14.93
C ASN A 3 -17.80 -14.29 14.16
N LYS A 4 -17.32 -15.46 14.58
CA LYS A 4 -16.04 -16.09 14.22
C LYS A 4 -15.78 -16.20 12.72
N PRO A 5 -16.74 -16.49 11.84
CA PRO A 5 -16.47 -16.62 10.41
C PRO A 5 -16.06 -15.29 9.76
N PHE A 6 -16.76 -14.19 10.08
CA PHE A 6 -16.45 -12.87 9.53
C PHE A 6 -15.18 -12.28 10.14
N GLU A 7 -14.99 -12.45 11.45
CA GLU A 7 -13.75 -12.04 12.13
C GLU A 7 -12.53 -12.74 11.53
N LYS A 8 -12.65 -14.04 11.22
CA LYS A 8 -11.59 -14.81 10.56
C LYS A 8 -11.34 -14.37 9.12
N LEU A 9 -12.39 -14.05 8.36
CA LEU A 9 -12.23 -13.54 7.00
C LEU A 9 -11.55 -12.16 7.01
N ILE A 10 -12.00 -11.24 7.87
CA ILE A 10 -11.39 -9.92 8.02
C ILE A 10 -9.93 -10.04 8.45
N SER A 11 -9.58 -10.97 9.35
CA SER A 11 -8.19 -11.15 9.76
C SER A 11 -7.29 -11.70 8.64
N ILE A 12 -7.81 -12.62 7.81
CA ILE A 12 -7.10 -13.11 6.62
C ILE A 12 -6.87 -11.97 5.63
N GLN A 13 -7.91 -11.20 5.32
CA GLN A 13 -7.84 -10.06 4.39
C GLN A 13 -6.93 -8.95 4.93
N THR A 14 -6.96 -8.69 6.23
CA THR A 14 -6.04 -7.78 6.91
C THR A 14 -4.59 -8.21 6.69
N ARG A 15 -4.29 -9.51 6.89
CA ARG A 15 -2.95 -10.05 6.66
C ARG A 15 -2.53 -9.94 5.19
N GLN A 16 -3.43 -10.19 4.24
CA GLN A 16 -3.14 -10.05 2.80
C GLN A 16 -2.80 -8.60 2.44
N ARG A 17 -3.61 -7.64 2.90
CA ARG A 17 -3.31 -6.21 2.76
C ARG A 17 -1.95 -5.85 3.36
N ASP A 18 -1.62 -6.38 4.54
CA ASP A 18 -0.34 -6.06 5.21
C ASP A 18 0.87 -6.61 4.44
N VAL A 19 0.75 -7.80 3.84
CA VAL A 19 1.76 -8.34 2.91
C VAL A 19 1.92 -7.42 1.70
N LYS A 20 0.81 -7.03 1.05
CA LYS A 20 0.87 -6.11 -0.10
C LYS A 20 1.43 -4.74 0.25
N ARG A 21 1.15 -4.25 1.46
CA ARG A 21 1.72 -3.00 1.96
C ARG A 21 3.24 -3.11 2.15
N ALA A 22 3.72 -4.23 2.67
CA ALA A 22 5.14 -4.49 2.81
C ALA A 22 5.83 -4.57 1.43
N GLU A 23 5.27 -5.35 0.49
CA GLU A 23 5.77 -5.46 -0.89
C GLU A 23 5.86 -4.08 -1.58
N PHE A 24 4.82 -3.26 -1.46
CA PHE A 24 4.81 -1.90 -1.97
C PHE A 24 5.88 -1.01 -1.31
N SER A 25 6.05 -1.11 0.01
CA SER A 25 7.06 -0.34 0.73
C SER A 25 8.47 -0.71 0.30
N ASP A 26 8.76 -2.01 0.17
CA ASP A 26 10.06 -2.51 -0.25
C ASP A 26 10.39 -2.10 -1.69
N ALA A 27 9.41 -2.15 -2.59
CA ALA A 27 9.56 -1.68 -3.96
C ALA A 27 9.87 -0.17 -4.04
N ASN A 28 9.20 0.66 -3.23
CA ASN A 28 9.50 2.09 -3.14
C ASN A 28 10.93 2.33 -2.63
N HIS A 29 11.34 1.62 -1.58
CA HIS A 29 12.70 1.74 -1.05
C HIS A 29 13.75 1.36 -2.11
N LYS A 30 13.50 0.30 -2.88
CA LYS A 30 14.36 -0.08 -4.02
C LYS A 30 14.46 1.03 -5.06
N VAL A 31 13.35 1.66 -5.45
CA VAL A 31 13.36 2.79 -6.39
C VAL A 31 14.17 3.96 -5.81
N GLU A 32 14.04 4.26 -4.53
CA GLU A 32 14.82 5.30 -3.87
C GLU A 32 16.33 5.03 -3.94
N LEU A 33 16.76 3.81 -3.63
CA LEU A 33 18.17 3.40 -3.75
C LEU A 33 18.68 3.51 -5.19
N LEU A 34 17.86 3.12 -6.17
CA LEU A 34 18.20 3.24 -7.59
C LEU A 34 18.34 4.72 -8.01
N ASN A 35 17.48 5.59 -7.50
CA ASN A 35 17.55 7.04 -7.76
C ASN A 35 18.81 7.67 -7.15
N ARG A 36 19.18 7.28 -5.92
CA ARG A 36 20.44 7.72 -5.30
C ARG A 36 21.65 7.33 -6.14
N LYS A 37 21.69 6.09 -6.62
CA LYS A 37 22.76 5.62 -7.52
C LYS A 37 22.79 6.40 -8.85
N ALA A 38 21.63 6.73 -9.43
CA ALA A 38 21.58 7.55 -10.64
C ALA A 38 22.08 8.98 -10.38
N PHE A 39 21.77 9.55 -9.23
CA PHE A 39 22.28 10.85 -8.81
C PHE A 39 23.81 10.84 -8.69
N ASP A 40 24.40 9.83 -8.05
CA ASP A 40 25.85 9.71 -7.92
C ASP A 40 26.55 9.56 -9.28
N LEU A 41 25.97 8.80 -10.21
CA LEU A 41 26.49 8.67 -11.57
C LEU A 41 26.49 10.01 -12.32
N LYS A 42 25.40 10.78 -12.22
CA LYS A 42 25.31 12.13 -12.80
C LYS A 42 26.34 13.07 -12.18
N LYS A 43 26.45 13.07 -10.84
CA LYS A 43 27.42 13.87 -10.10
C LYS A 43 28.86 13.56 -10.52
N ASN A 44 29.19 12.29 -10.76
CA ASN A 44 30.52 11.90 -11.24
C ASN A 44 30.79 12.37 -12.67
N LEU A 45 29.77 12.35 -13.53
CA LEU A 45 29.88 12.90 -14.88
C LEU A 45 30.07 14.43 -14.86
N ASP A 46 29.31 15.14 -14.03
CA ASP A 46 29.44 16.60 -13.87
C ASP A 46 30.82 17.00 -13.32
N ARG A 47 31.37 16.20 -12.39
CA ARG A 47 32.76 16.37 -11.91
C ARG A 47 33.77 16.21 -13.03
N SER A 48 33.65 15.17 -13.88
CA SER A 48 34.51 14.97 -15.05
C SER A 48 34.48 16.17 -16.00
N TYR A 49 33.32 16.81 -16.18
CA TYR A 49 33.21 18.05 -16.95
C TYR A 49 33.93 19.22 -16.27
N SER A 50 33.70 19.40 -14.97
CA SER A 50 34.34 20.49 -14.20
C SER A 50 35.86 20.35 -14.10
N ASP A 51 36.38 19.14 -13.97
CA ASP A 51 37.82 18.90 -13.86
C ASP A 51 38.52 19.22 -15.19
N ARG A 52 37.90 18.91 -16.34
CA ARG A 52 38.40 19.32 -17.66
C ARG A 52 38.42 20.83 -17.86
N SER A 53 37.39 21.55 -17.40
CA SER A 53 37.36 23.01 -17.52
C SER A 53 38.43 23.69 -16.67
N LYS A 54 38.93 23.03 -15.61
CA LYS A 54 40.01 23.54 -14.75
C LYS A 54 41.40 23.13 -15.24
N GLY A 55 41.52 21.99 -15.93
CA GLY A 55 42.78 21.46 -16.44
C GLY A 55 43.25 22.06 -17.78
N SER A 56 42.45 22.91 -18.43
CA SER A 56 42.76 23.47 -19.75
C SER A 56 43.83 24.58 -19.76
N GLU A 57 44.37 24.99 -18.62
CA GLU A 57 45.39 26.05 -18.51
C GLU A 57 46.84 25.55 -18.69
N GLY A 58 47.08 24.23 -18.78
CA GLY A 58 48.42 23.66 -18.94
C GLY A 58 48.47 22.57 -20.02
N SER A 59 49.50 22.63 -20.88
CA SER A 59 49.97 21.60 -21.83
C SER A 59 48.90 20.63 -22.37
N PHE A 60 48.46 20.84 -23.62
CA PHE A 60 47.55 19.97 -24.34
C PHE A 60 48.07 18.51 -24.38
N ALA A 61 47.41 17.62 -23.64
CA ALA A 61 47.72 16.19 -23.62
C ALA A 61 46.58 15.41 -24.31
N PRO A 62 46.71 15.04 -25.60
CA PRO A 62 45.66 14.37 -26.36
C PRO A 62 45.17 13.06 -25.72
N ASN A 63 46.08 12.30 -25.10
CA ASN A 63 45.74 11.04 -24.41
C ASN A 63 44.81 11.27 -23.21
N LEU A 64 44.95 12.41 -22.51
CA LEU A 64 44.09 12.75 -21.38
C LEU A 64 42.68 13.11 -21.85
N LEU A 65 42.57 13.82 -22.98
CA LEU A 65 41.29 14.12 -23.62
C LEU A 65 40.54 12.85 -24.03
N LEU A 66 41.25 11.90 -24.63
CA LEU A 66 40.69 10.61 -25.02
C LEU A 66 40.17 9.84 -23.79
N LEU A 67 40.95 9.77 -22.71
CA LEU A 67 40.57 9.11 -21.47
C LEU A 67 39.29 9.71 -20.85
N HIS A 68 39.17 11.04 -20.85
CA HIS A 68 37.95 11.71 -20.37
C HIS A 68 36.74 11.46 -21.28
N SER A 69 36.95 11.41 -22.60
CA SER A 69 35.88 11.09 -23.55
C SER A 69 35.34 9.68 -23.32
N ASP A 70 36.23 8.69 -23.23
CA ASP A 70 35.86 7.29 -22.97
C ASP A 70 35.16 7.14 -21.62
N PHE A 71 35.65 7.83 -20.59
CA PHE A 71 35.01 7.86 -19.28
C PHE A 71 33.58 8.40 -19.35
N ASP A 72 33.38 9.55 -20.01
CA ASP A 72 32.06 10.17 -20.12
C ASP A 72 31.07 9.30 -20.88
N GLU A 73 31.49 8.72 -21.99
CA GLU A 73 30.64 7.80 -22.76
C GLU A 73 30.25 6.59 -21.91
N GLY A 74 31.22 6.02 -21.19
CA GLY A 74 30.97 4.96 -20.22
C GLY A 74 29.96 5.37 -19.15
N GLN A 75 30.07 6.58 -18.59
CA GLN A 75 29.11 7.10 -17.61
C GLN A 75 27.73 7.33 -18.21
N LYS A 76 27.62 7.90 -19.43
CA LYS A 76 26.35 8.08 -20.14
C LYS A 76 25.64 6.74 -20.35
N VAL A 77 26.37 5.71 -20.75
CA VAL A 77 25.83 4.35 -20.90
C VAL A 77 25.31 3.80 -19.56
N ARG A 78 26.08 3.96 -18.47
CA ARG A 78 25.67 3.54 -17.12
C ARG A 78 24.43 4.30 -16.63
N ILE A 79 24.36 5.61 -16.84
CA ILE A 79 23.20 6.46 -16.51
C ILE A 79 21.97 5.97 -17.30
N ASN A 80 22.11 5.74 -18.60
CA ASN A 80 21.00 5.25 -19.42
C ASN A 80 20.48 3.88 -18.97
N ARG A 81 21.37 2.94 -18.63
CA ARG A 81 20.99 1.64 -18.05
C ARG A 81 20.30 1.80 -16.70
N GLN A 82 20.82 2.67 -15.85
CA GLN A 82 20.23 2.95 -14.54
C GLN A 82 18.84 3.57 -14.67
N ASN A 83 18.63 4.52 -15.59
CA ASN A 83 17.32 5.13 -15.86
C ASN A 83 16.30 4.10 -16.37
N LYS A 84 16.70 3.18 -17.26
CA LYS A 84 15.84 2.06 -17.68
C LYS A 84 15.45 1.16 -16.50
N THR A 85 16.39 0.91 -15.60
CA THR A 85 16.15 0.11 -14.39
C THR A 85 15.19 0.82 -13.43
N ILE A 86 15.36 2.13 -13.23
CA ILE A 86 14.44 2.96 -12.44
C ILE A 86 13.05 2.92 -13.06
N LYS A 87 12.93 3.09 -14.38
CA LYS A 87 11.63 3.05 -15.08
C LYS A 87 10.89 1.73 -14.83
N ALA A 88 11.56 0.59 -15.04
CA ALA A 88 10.95 -0.72 -14.79
C ALA A 88 10.57 -0.91 -13.30
N ALA A 89 11.40 -0.46 -12.38
CA ALA A 89 11.09 -0.53 -10.95
C ALA A 89 9.91 0.38 -10.56
N SER A 90 9.80 1.56 -11.17
CA SER A 90 8.67 2.48 -10.96
C SER A 90 7.36 1.92 -11.54
N GLU A 91 7.40 1.25 -12.69
CA GLU A 91 6.25 0.55 -13.25
C GLU A 91 5.76 -0.56 -12.29
N GLU A 92 6.70 -1.30 -11.69
CA GLU A 92 6.37 -2.31 -10.68
C GLU A 92 5.75 -1.70 -9.41
N VAL A 93 6.27 -0.55 -8.93
CA VAL A 93 5.67 0.18 -7.80
C VAL A 93 4.22 0.59 -8.11
N MET A 94 3.94 1.04 -9.33
CA MET A 94 2.59 1.40 -9.75
C MET A 94 1.66 0.18 -9.77
N ARG A 95 2.13 -0.95 -10.29
CA ARG A 95 1.39 -2.22 -10.27
C ARG A 95 1.06 -2.67 -8.84
N LEU A 96 2.04 -2.66 -7.94
CA LEU A 96 1.86 -3.03 -6.53
C LEU A 96 0.94 -2.06 -5.78
N LYS A 97 0.96 -0.77 -6.15
CA LYS A 97 0.03 0.23 -5.61
C LYS A 97 -1.42 -0.10 -5.96
N GLU A 98 -1.67 -0.46 -7.22
CA GLU A 98 -3.01 -0.84 -7.68
C GLU A 98 -3.50 -2.10 -6.95
N GLU A 99 -2.66 -3.13 -6.82
CA GLU A 99 -2.98 -4.32 -6.03
C GLU A 99 -3.33 -3.98 -4.58
N LEU A 100 -2.52 -3.13 -3.92
CA LEU A 100 -2.77 -2.71 -2.55
C LEU A 100 -4.12 -1.98 -2.42
N ILE A 101 -4.47 -1.13 -3.38
CA ILE A 101 -5.75 -0.42 -3.40
C ILE A 101 -6.91 -1.41 -3.51
N GLU A 102 -6.80 -2.43 -4.37
CA GLU A 102 -7.84 -3.46 -4.50
C GLU A 102 -8.00 -4.26 -3.21
N GLU A 103 -6.91 -4.70 -2.57
CA GLU A 103 -6.98 -5.39 -1.27
C GLU A 103 -7.62 -4.51 -0.18
N GLN A 104 -7.34 -3.20 -0.18
CA GLN A 104 -8.00 -2.26 0.73
C GLN A 104 -9.51 -2.14 0.47
N LYS A 105 -9.95 -2.13 -0.79
CA LYS A 105 -11.38 -2.11 -1.14
C LYS A 105 -12.08 -3.40 -0.70
N VAL A 106 -11.42 -4.54 -0.89
CA VAL A 106 -11.93 -5.85 -0.47
C VAL A 106 -12.12 -5.89 1.05
N LEU A 107 -11.08 -5.52 1.81
CA LEU A 107 -11.16 -5.46 3.28
C LEU A 107 -12.29 -4.54 3.74
N LYS A 108 -12.38 -3.33 3.21
CA LYS A 108 -13.43 -2.36 3.55
C LYS A 108 -14.84 -2.91 3.27
N SER A 109 -14.99 -3.67 2.18
CA SER A 109 -16.26 -4.32 1.85
C SER A 109 -16.66 -5.35 2.90
N TYR A 110 -15.71 -6.16 3.38
CA TYR A 110 -15.96 -7.13 4.46
C TYR A 110 -16.32 -6.45 5.80
N GLU A 111 -15.66 -5.35 6.14
CA GLU A 111 -15.97 -4.56 7.34
C GLU A 111 -17.41 -4.00 7.29
N ILE A 112 -17.82 -3.45 6.15
CA ILE A 112 -19.19 -2.96 5.93
C ILE A 112 -20.21 -4.10 6.08
N LEU A 113 -19.94 -5.26 5.49
CA LEU A 113 -20.82 -6.44 5.59
C LEU A 113 -20.94 -6.92 7.04
N GLN A 114 -19.84 -6.93 7.80
CA GLN A 114 -19.86 -7.27 9.21
C GLN A 114 -20.70 -6.28 10.02
N ALA A 115 -20.53 -4.98 9.79
CA ALA A 115 -21.29 -3.93 10.46
C ALA A 115 -22.80 -4.06 10.21
N ARG A 116 -23.21 -4.25 8.94
CA ARG A 116 -24.61 -4.49 8.55
C ARG A 116 -25.19 -5.72 9.23
N ARG A 117 -24.40 -6.80 9.33
CA ARG A 117 -24.83 -8.04 10.01
C ARG A 117 -25.05 -7.82 11.50
N ILE A 118 -24.15 -7.09 12.16
CA ILE A 118 -24.29 -6.75 13.59
C ILE A 118 -25.54 -5.92 13.81
N GLU A 119 -25.78 -4.93 12.95
CA GLU A 119 -26.97 -4.08 13.03
C GLU A 119 -28.26 -4.90 12.83
N ALA A 120 -28.31 -5.77 11.82
CA ALA A 120 -29.45 -6.65 11.60
C ALA A 120 -29.70 -7.58 12.80
N TRP A 121 -28.64 -8.10 13.42
CA TRP A 121 -28.75 -8.90 14.63
C TRP A 121 -29.32 -8.10 15.80
N LYS A 122 -28.82 -6.88 16.05
CA LYS A 122 -29.34 -5.98 17.09
C LYS A 122 -30.83 -5.69 16.89
N ARG A 123 -31.23 -5.35 15.67
CA ARG A 123 -32.65 -5.12 15.32
C ARG A 123 -33.50 -6.37 15.56
N LYS A 124 -33.01 -7.56 15.22
CA LYS A 124 -33.71 -8.83 15.47
C LYS A 124 -33.86 -9.13 16.96
N MET A 125 -32.84 -8.86 17.77
CA MET A 125 -32.89 -9.03 19.22
C MET A 125 -33.87 -8.05 19.86
N ALA A 126 -33.85 -6.77 19.46
CA ALA A 126 -34.81 -5.78 19.93
C ALA A 126 -36.26 -6.19 19.63
N LYS A 127 -36.56 -6.63 18.39
CA LYS A 127 -37.89 -7.14 18.02
C LYS A 127 -38.32 -8.39 18.80
N LYS A 128 -37.38 -9.26 19.16
CA LYS A 128 -37.68 -10.44 19.99
C LYS A 128 -38.00 -10.04 21.42
N GLU A 129 -37.29 -9.05 21.94
CA GLU A 129 -37.50 -8.56 23.29
C GLU A 129 -38.85 -7.83 23.43
N THR A 130 -39.19 -6.95 22.48
CA THR A 130 -40.50 -6.27 22.48
C THR A 130 -41.64 -7.28 22.43
N LYS A 131 -41.55 -8.30 21.56
CA LYS A 131 -42.57 -9.37 21.50
C LYS A 131 -42.73 -10.12 22.81
N ARG A 132 -41.62 -10.44 23.49
CA ARG A 132 -41.67 -11.10 24.80
C ARG A 132 -42.34 -10.22 25.86
N LEU A 133 -42.04 -8.93 25.87
CA LEU A 133 -42.67 -7.98 26.79
C LEU A 133 -44.17 -7.87 26.52
N ASP A 134 -44.58 -7.81 25.24
CA ASP A 134 -46.00 -7.78 24.85
C ASP A 134 -46.74 -9.07 25.25
N GLU A 135 -46.09 -10.24 25.07
CA GLU A 135 -46.62 -11.54 25.50
C GLU A 135 -46.82 -11.59 27.02
N VAL A 136 -45.84 -11.13 27.80
CA VAL A 136 -45.91 -11.06 29.27
C VAL A 136 -47.01 -10.10 29.72
N ALA A 137 -47.09 -8.90 29.13
CA ALA A 137 -48.12 -7.92 29.45
C ALA A 137 -49.53 -8.47 29.15
N SER A 138 -49.69 -9.13 28.00
CA SER A 138 -50.95 -9.78 27.61
C SER A 138 -51.34 -10.90 28.58
N ALA A 139 -50.39 -11.76 28.98
CA ALA A 139 -50.62 -12.82 29.94
C ALA A 139 -51.02 -12.29 31.34
N GLN A 140 -50.37 -11.20 31.79
CA GLN A 140 -50.73 -10.55 33.06
C GLN A 140 -52.12 -9.92 33.01
N PHE A 141 -52.49 -9.32 31.89
CA PHE A 141 -53.83 -8.76 31.69
C PHE A 141 -54.91 -9.84 31.74
N ILE A 142 -54.72 -10.95 31.01
CA ILE A 142 -55.66 -12.08 31.02
C ILE A 142 -55.84 -12.60 32.44
N LYS A 143 -54.74 -12.84 33.17
CA LYS A 143 -54.79 -13.33 34.54
C LYS A 143 -55.55 -12.38 35.47
N LYS A 144 -55.36 -11.07 35.34
CA LYS A 144 -56.08 -10.09 36.14
C LYS A 144 -57.58 -10.09 35.87
N VAL A 145 -57.99 -10.27 34.60
CA VAL A 145 -59.40 -10.39 34.22
C VAL A 145 -60.01 -11.69 34.77
N GLU A 146 -59.25 -12.79 34.77
CA GLU A 146 -59.68 -14.06 35.38
C GLU A 146 -59.79 -13.97 36.92
N ASP A 147 -58.92 -13.22 37.59
CA ASP A 147 -58.94 -13.04 39.05
C ASP A 147 -60.09 -12.10 39.52
N GLU A 148 -60.65 -11.27 38.63
CA GLU A 148 -61.75 -10.32 38.92
C GLU A 148 -63.16 -10.90 38.62
N HIS A 149 -63.26 -12.11 38.06
CA HIS A 149 -64.51 -12.81 37.72
C HIS A 149 -64.71 -14.10 38.54
#